data_AF-A0AA96WZQ2-F1
#
_entry.id   AF-A0AA96WZQ2-F1
#
_cell.length_a   1.000
_cell.length_b   1.000
_cell.length_c   1.000
_cell.angle_alpha   90.00
_cell.angle_beta   90.00
_cell.angle_gamma   90.00
#
_symmetry.space_group_name_H-M   'P 1'
#
loop_
_entity.id
_entity.type
_entity.pdbx_description
1 polymer ?
#
loop_
_entity_poly.entity_id
_entity_poly.type
_entity_poly.pdbx_seq_one_letter_code
_entity_poly.pdbx_strand_id
1 'polypeptide(L)'
;MALQLTVPNMACSACSDTIIKAIEAIDPSATVQADPKTKQVNVETQASEASVKQAIATAGYQIETAMETVTATPAEDRAEEDLSQDLAQ
;
A
#
# COMPACT_ATOMS: atom_id res chain seq x y z
N MET A 1 -4.38 -14.21 -4.45
CA MET A 1 -3.40 -14.56 -3.39
C MET A 1 -4.00 -14.18 -2.05
N ALA A 2 -3.68 -14.89 -0.96
CA ALA A 2 -4.09 -14.54 0.40
C ALA A 2 -2.86 -14.17 1.23
N LEU A 3 -2.94 -13.09 2.00
CA LEU A 3 -1.87 -12.58 2.84
C LEU A 3 -2.41 -12.08 4.18
N GLN A 4 -1.64 -12.30 5.24
CA GLN A 4 -1.99 -11.93 6.61
C GLN A 4 -0.94 -10.97 7.15
N LEU A 5 -1.42 -9.82 7.63
CA LEU A 5 -0.58 -8.70 8.07
C LEU A 5 -0.97 -8.30 9.49
N THR A 6 0.02 -7.93 10.30
CA THR A 6 -0.20 -7.44 11.67
C THR A 6 -0.08 -5.92 11.69
N VAL A 7 -1.14 -5.23 12.13
CA VAL A 7 -1.21 -3.76 12.20
C VAL A 7 -1.46 -3.34 13.66
N PRO A 8 -0.42 -3.18 14.48
CA PRO A 8 -0.57 -2.92 15.92
C PRO A 8 -1.29 -1.59 16.22
N ASN A 9 -1.14 -0.60 15.33
CA ASN A 9 -1.76 0.72 15.46
C ASN A 9 -3.25 0.76 15.05
N MET A 10 -3.85 -0.37 14.66
CA MET A 10 -5.28 -0.44 14.33
C MET A 10 -6.12 -0.49 15.61
N ALA A 11 -6.55 0.67 16.13
CA ALA A 11 -7.25 0.76 17.43
C ALA A 11 -8.78 0.76 17.34
N CYS A 12 -9.36 1.04 16.17
CA CYS A 12 -10.76 1.40 16.02
C CYS A 12 -11.41 0.80 14.77
N SER A 13 -12.75 0.71 14.72
CA SER A 13 -13.47 0.24 13.53
C SER A 13 -13.29 1.16 12.32
N ALA A 14 -13.21 2.47 12.54
CA ALA A 14 -12.89 3.42 11.46
C ALA A 14 -11.47 3.20 10.90
N CYS A 15 -10.56 2.66 11.72
CA CYS A 15 -9.19 2.37 11.35
C CYS A 15 -9.16 1.15 10.40
N SER A 16 -9.95 0.11 10.71
CA SER A 16 -10.13 -1.03 9.78
C SER A 16 -10.76 -0.58 8.46
N ASP A 17 -11.79 0.27 8.49
CA ASP A 17 -12.42 0.76 7.24
C ASP A 17 -11.44 1.54 6.35
N THR A 18 -10.55 2.32 6.97
CA THR A 18 -9.53 3.08 6.24
C THR A 18 -8.52 2.15 5.56
N ILE A 19 -8.09 1.10 6.26
CA ILE A 19 -7.19 0.06 5.71
C ILE A 19 -7.86 -0.67 4.55
N ILE A 20 -9.13 -1.07 4.70
CA ILE A 20 -9.91 -1.74 3.65
C ILE A 20 -9.96 -0.87 2.40
N LYS A 21 -10.35 0.40 2.53
CA LYS A 21 -10.44 1.35 1.41
C LYS A 21 -9.10 1.59 0.71
N ALA A 22 -8.00 1.64 1.47
CA ALA A 22 -6.67 1.82 0.88
C ALA A 22 -6.28 0.64 -0.02
N ILE A 23 -6.66 -0.58 0.35
CA ILE A 23 -6.42 -1.78 -0.45
C ILE A 23 -7.39 -1.86 -1.63
N GLU A 24 -8.67 -1.55 -1.42
CA GLU A 24 -9.67 -1.50 -2.50
C GLU A 24 -9.32 -0.45 -3.57
N ALA A 25 -8.61 0.63 -3.20
CA ALA A 25 -8.15 1.64 -4.15
C ALA A 25 -7.11 1.10 -5.14
N ILE A 26 -6.30 0.11 -4.75
CA ILE A 26 -5.32 -0.53 -5.65
C ILE A 26 -5.89 -1.78 -6.33
N ASP A 27 -6.82 -2.48 -5.67
CA ASP A 27 -7.52 -3.64 -6.22
C ASP A 27 -8.99 -3.63 -5.74
N PRO A 28 -9.93 -3.14 -6.56
CA PRO A 28 -11.34 -3.07 -6.19
C PRO A 28 -12.01 -4.45 -6.09
N SER A 29 -11.33 -5.51 -6.52
CA SER A 29 -11.78 -6.90 -6.35
C SER A 29 -11.22 -7.57 -5.09
N ALA A 30 -10.40 -6.86 -4.31
CA ALA A 30 -9.81 -7.39 -3.10
C ALA A 30 -10.87 -7.65 -2.01
N THR A 31 -10.70 -8.76 -1.30
CA THR A 31 -11.47 -9.06 -0.09
C THR A 31 -10.59 -8.84 1.13
N VAL A 32 -10.94 -7.86 1.95
CA VAL A 32 -10.16 -7.47 3.13
C VAL A 32 -10.95 -7.72 4.40
N GLN A 33 -10.32 -8.38 5.37
CA GLN A 33 -10.87 -8.65 6.69
C GLN A 33 -9.88 -8.10 7.73
N ALA A 34 -10.23 -6.97 8.34
CA ALA A 34 -9.42 -6.31 9.35
C ALA A 34 -10.08 -6.41 10.71
N ASP A 35 -9.38 -6.99 11.69
CA ASP A 35 -9.87 -7.15 13.06
C ASP A 35 -9.06 -6.30 14.06
N PRO A 36 -9.63 -5.19 14.57
CA PRO A 36 -8.97 -4.33 15.54
C PRO A 36 -8.73 -4.98 16.92
N LYS A 37 -9.38 -6.11 17.24
CA LYS A 37 -9.14 -6.85 18.49
C LYS A 37 -7.86 -7.67 18.41
N THR A 38 -7.69 -8.41 17.31
CA THR A 38 -6.52 -9.26 17.09
C THR A 38 -5.36 -8.52 16.45
N LYS A 39 -5.59 -7.30 15.94
CA LYS A 39 -4.63 -6.50 15.15
C LYS A 39 -4.21 -7.19 13.85
N GLN A 40 -5.01 -8.13 13.36
CA GLN A 40 -4.74 -8.87 12.14
C GLN A 40 -5.57 -8.32 10.98
N VAL A 41 -4.94 -8.27 9.82
CA VAL A 41 -5.55 -7.89 8.56
C VAL A 41 -5.29 -9.02 7.56
N ASN A 42 -6.35 -9.71 7.18
CA ASN A 42 -6.33 -10.74 6.15
C ASN A 42 -6.79 -10.12 4.84
N VAL A 43 -6.02 -10.31 3.79
CA VAL A 43 -6.26 -9.72 2.47
C VAL A 43 -6.21 -10.81 1.42
N GLU A 44 -7.26 -10.90 0.63
CA GLU A 44 -7.29 -11.69 -0.59
C GLU A 44 -7.31 -10.75 -1.78
N THR A 45 -6.25 -10.75 -2.59
CA THR A 45 -6.07 -9.80 -3.69
C THR A 45 -5.28 -10.42 -4.83
N GLN A 46 -5.37 -9.83 -6.01
CA GLN A 46 -4.48 -10.13 -7.13
C GLN A 46 -3.20 -9.27 -7.11
N ALA A 47 -3.17 -8.21 -6.31
CA ALA A 47 -2.00 -7.36 -6.13
C ALA A 47 -0.88 -8.08 -5.39
N SER A 48 0.36 -7.61 -5.58
CA SER A 48 1.52 -8.13 -4.87
C SER A 48 1.53 -7.68 -3.42
N GLU A 49 2.13 -8.49 -2.54
CA GLU A 49 2.26 -8.18 -1.11
C GLU A 49 2.92 -6.80 -0.87
N ALA A 50 3.92 -6.44 -1.67
CA ALA A 50 4.57 -5.13 -1.60
C ALA A 50 3.59 -3.96 -1.84
N SER A 51 2.74 -4.07 -2.86
CA SER A 51 1.72 -3.05 -3.17
C SER A 51 0.70 -2.91 -2.04
N VAL A 52 0.26 -4.04 -1.46
CA VAL A 52 -0.65 -4.02 -0.30
C VAL A 52 0.00 -3.33 0.89
N LYS A 53 1.25 -3.70 1.21
CA LYS A 53 1.99 -3.07 2.33
C LYS A 53 2.14 -1.57 2.12
N GLN A 54 2.46 -1.15 0.90
CA GLN A 54 2.63 0.25 0.55
C GLN A 54 1.32 1.03 0.64
N ALA A 55 0.19 0.45 0.21
CA ALA A 55 -1.12 1.08 0.35
C ALA A 55 -1.49 1.33 1.82
N ILE A 56 -1.26 0.33 2.68
CA ILE A 56 -1.49 0.44 4.13
C ILE A 56 -0.54 1.48 4.76
N ALA A 57 0.74 1.50 4.36
CA ALA A 57 1.70 2.51 4.82
C ALA A 57 1.31 3.93 4.39
N THR A 58 0.83 4.10 3.16
CA THR A 58 0.33 5.37 2.62
C THR A 58 -0.91 5.85 3.38
N ALA A 59 -1.75 4.93 3.85
CA ALA A 59 -2.87 5.23 4.74
C ALA A 59 -2.44 5.59 6.18
N GLY A 60 -1.14 5.57 6.48
CA GLY A 60 -0.57 5.96 7.78
C GLY A 60 -0.44 4.81 8.78
N TYR A 61 -0.59 3.56 8.34
CA TYR A 61 -0.52 2.39 9.22
C TYR A 61 0.79 1.64 9.04
N GLN A 62 1.43 1.31 10.16
CA GLN A 62 2.63 0.48 10.17
C GLN A 62 2.25 -0.99 10.23
N ILE A 63 2.92 -1.79 9.39
CA ILE A 63 2.78 -3.24 9.38
C ILE A 63 3.98 -3.83 10.09
N GLU A 64 3.71 -4.60 11.14
CA GLU A 64 4.73 -5.38 11.81
C GLU A 64 5.04 -6.60 10.95
N THR A 65 5.99 -6.42 10.04
CA THR A 65 6.44 -7.48 9.15
C THR A 65 7.72 -8.08 9.72
N ALA A 66 7.77 -9.40 9.88
CA ALA A 66 9.03 -10.10 10.01
C ALA A 66 9.71 -10.11 8.63
N MET A 67 10.57 -9.11 8.41
CA MET A 67 11.56 -9.02 7.32
C MET A 67 11.00 -8.75 5.92
N GLU A 68 11.21 -7.54 5.40
CA GLU A 68 12.15 -7.29 4.29
C GLU A 68 12.33 -5.78 4.11
N THR A 69 13.58 -5.36 4.04
CA THR A 69 14.01 -4.01 3.69
C THR A 69 13.57 -3.66 2.28
N VAL A 70 12.52 -2.85 2.11
CA VAL A 70 12.26 -2.20 0.83
C VAL A 70 12.84 -0.79 0.88
N THR A 71 13.97 -0.64 0.21
CA THR A 71 14.48 0.65 -0.23
C THR A 71 13.37 1.35 -1.00
N ALA A 72 12.81 2.41 -0.41
CA ALA A 72 11.93 3.34 -1.07
C ALA A 72 12.65 3.91 -2.31
N THR A 73 12.38 3.34 -3.47
CA THR A 73 12.65 4.00 -4.75
C THR A 73 11.29 4.52 -5.21
N PRO A 74 11.04 5.83 -5.17
CA PRO A 74 9.84 6.39 -5.79
C PRO A 74 10.02 6.25 -7.29
N ALA A 75 9.38 5.24 -7.87
CA ALA A 75 9.16 5.15 -9.31
C ALA A 75 7.71 5.59 -9.55
N GLU A 76 7.58 6.85 -9.95
CA GLU A 76 6.46 7.55 -10.60
C GLU A 76 6.67 9.04 -10.25
N ASP A 77 6.77 10.02 -11.13
CA ASP A 77 6.72 10.12 -12.57
C ASP A 77 7.14 11.58 -12.82
N ARG A 78 8.27 11.82 -13.49
CA ARG A 78 8.58 13.13 -14.09
C ARG A 78 8.91 12.85 -15.54
N ALA A 79 7.85 12.71 -16.33
CA ALA A 79 7.75 13.07 -17.74
C ALA A 79 9.07 13.08 -18.53
N GLU A 80 9.20 12.10 -19.41
CA GLU A 80 9.99 12.25 -20.63
C GLU A 80 9.27 13.23 -21.59
N GLU A 81 10.08 13.87 -22.46
CA GLU A 81 9.75 14.71 -23.64
C GLU A 81 9.67 16.25 -23.48
N ASP A 82 10.79 16.93 -23.82
CA ASP A 82 10.87 18.04 -24.80
C ASP A 82 12.35 18.23 -25.19
N LEU A 83 12.85 17.41 -26.10
CA LEU A 83 13.14 17.80 -27.48
C LEU A 83 14.04 19.04 -27.60
N SER A 84 15.33 18.74 -27.77
CA SER A 84 16.29 19.53 -28.53
C SER A 84 15.64 20.45 -29.58
N GLN A 85 15.79 21.78 -29.47
CA GLN A 85 16.01 22.71 -30.59
C GLN A 85 16.29 24.16 -30.17
N ASP A 86 17.14 24.81 -30.98
CA ASP A 86 17.47 26.24 -31.08
C ASP A 86 18.51 26.81 -30.07
N LEU A 87 19.56 27.55 -30.41
CA LEU A 87 20.35 27.84 -31.61
C LEU A 87 21.52 28.69 -31.07
N ALA A 88 22.69 28.60 -31.70
CA ALA A 88 23.80 29.50 -31.42
C ALA A 88 23.39 30.98 -31.47
N GLN A 89 23.79 31.77 -30.46
CA GLN A 89 24.28 33.16 -30.60
C GLN A 89 25.30 33.47 -29.50
#